data_AF-A0A1I4CKC3-F1
#
_entry.id   AF-A0A1I4CKC3-F1
#
_cell.length_a   1.000
_cell.length_b   1.000
_cell.length_c   1.000
_cell.angle_alpha   90.00
_cell.angle_beta   90.00
_cell.angle_gamma   90.00
#
_symmetry.space_group_name_H-M   'P 1'
#
loop_
_entity.id
_entity.type
_entity.pdbx_description
1 polymer ?
#
loop_
_entity_poly.entity_id
_entity_poly.type
_entity_poly.pdbx_seq_one_letter_code
_entity_poly.pdbx_strand_id
1 'polypeptide(L)'
;MATKANFTAEEWSQVLGSVMMAGMAVTLSDPSGLIGLTKEGLASGSALVAAKSDPKANGLIKAVVSDFETSDGRSAARSTVQSKLAGKEASEMKGIILATLAQSAALVDTKAPDDTAGFKGWLRQISERVADASSEGGFLGFGGVQVSDAEKATLEEISKALKLTA
;
A
#
# COMPACT_ATOMS: atom_id res chain seq x y z
N MET A 1 -6.00 -20.21 -7.97
CA MET A 1 -6.37 -18.81 -7.64
C MET A 1 -6.72 -18.76 -6.18
N ALA A 2 -5.97 -18.01 -5.38
CA ALA A 2 -6.30 -17.79 -3.98
C ALA A 2 -7.47 -16.81 -3.86
N THR A 3 -8.30 -17.06 -2.84
CA THR A 3 -9.41 -16.18 -2.46
C THR A 3 -9.26 -15.83 -0.98
N LYS A 4 -10.11 -14.93 -0.48
CA LYS A 4 -10.21 -14.63 0.96
C LYS A 4 -10.29 -15.89 1.83
N ALA A 5 -10.89 -16.97 1.33
CA ALA A 5 -11.03 -18.23 2.06
C ALA A 5 -9.71 -18.95 2.37
N ASN A 6 -8.61 -18.58 1.73
CA ASN A 6 -7.27 -19.13 2.00
C ASN A 6 -6.61 -18.50 3.24
N PHE A 7 -7.22 -17.46 3.82
CA PHE A 7 -6.68 -16.68 4.94
C PHE A 7 -7.62 -16.74 6.14
N THR A 8 -7.08 -16.69 7.36
CA THR A 8 -7.88 -16.38 8.56
C THR A 8 -8.35 -14.92 8.53
N ALA A 9 -9.27 -14.54 9.43
CA ALA A 9 -9.73 -13.16 9.52
C ALA A 9 -8.59 -12.17 9.84
N GLU A 10 -7.67 -12.59 10.70
CA GLU A 10 -6.50 -11.81 11.10
C GLU A 10 -5.49 -11.70 9.96
N GLU A 11 -5.19 -12.83 9.31
CA GLU A 11 -4.32 -12.89 8.13
C GLU A 11 -4.86 -12.01 6.99
N TRP A 12 -6.17 -12.05 6.75
CA TRP A 12 -6.82 -11.22 5.74
C TRP A 12 -6.80 -9.74 6.09
N SER A 13 -7.07 -9.40 7.36
CA SER A 13 -6.99 -8.01 7.84
C SER A 13 -5.57 -7.44 7.71
N GLN A 14 -4.54 -8.29 7.83
CA GLN A 14 -3.16 -7.92 7.57
C GLN A 14 -2.92 -7.66 6.07
N VAL A 15 -3.42 -8.53 5.18
CA VAL A 15 -3.35 -8.32 3.72
C VAL A 15 -4.02 -6.99 3.34
N LEU A 16 -5.23 -6.72 3.84
CA LEU A 16 -5.93 -5.45 3.60
C LEU A 16 -5.14 -4.25 4.18
N GLY A 17 -4.64 -4.36 5.40
CA GLY A 17 -3.83 -3.31 6.05
C GLY A 17 -2.56 -2.98 5.27
N SER A 18 -1.90 -3.99 4.67
CA SER A 18 -0.68 -3.79 3.89
C SER A 18 -0.89 -2.93 2.65
N VAL A 19 -2.07 -2.96 2.03
CA VAL A 19 -2.43 -2.13 0.88
C VAL A 19 -2.49 -0.65 1.28
N MET A 20 -3.11 -0.35 2.43
CA MET A 20 -3.13 1.02 2.97
C MET A 20 -1.73 1.49 3.36
N MET A 21 -0.96 0.63 4.03
CA MET A 21 0.39 0.95 4.48
C MET A 21 1.38 1.17 3.32
N ALA A 22 1.23 0.47 2.20
CA ALA A 22 2.04 0.69 1.00
C ALA A 22 1.92 2.14 0.51
N GLY A 23 0.70 2.68 0.48
CA GLY A 23 0.49 4.11 0.17
C GLY A 23 1.06 5.06 1.23
N MET A 24 0.92 4.71 2.51
CA MET A 24 1.40 5.56 3.62
C MET A 24 2.93 5.66 3.71
N ALA A 25 3.66 4.62 3.30
CA ALA A 25 5.12 4.58 3.37
C ALA A 25 5.76 5.80 2.70
N VAL A 26 5.26 6.15 1.51
CA VAL A 26 5.75 7.26 0.70
C VAL A 26 5.39 8.60 1.34
N THR A 27 4.15 8.76 1.83
CA THR A 27 3.69 9.97 2.52
C THR A 27 4.52 10.32 3.75
N LEU A 28 4.99 9.31 4.49
CA LEU A 28 5.86 9.52 5.66
C LEU A 28 7.29 9.94 5.29
N SER A 29 7.73 9.67 4.07
CA SER A 29 9.09 9.99 3.61
C SER A 29 9.26 11.45 3.17
N ASP A 30 8.16 12.12 2.83
CA ASP A 30 8.12 13.57 2.60
C ASP A 30 6.83 14.19 3.18
N PRO A 31 6.82 14.52 4.49
CA PRO A 31 5.65 15.11 5.14
C PRO A 31 5.29 16.50 4.58
N SER A 32 6.21 17.19 3.88
CA SER A 32 5.98 18.52 3.34
C SER A 32 5.11 18.50 2.07
N GLY A 33 5.12 17.40 1.32
CA GLY A 33 4.38 17.25 0.06
C GLY A 33 2.88 16.99 0.20
N LEU A 34 2.42 16.45 1.35
CA LEU A 34 1.07 15.89 1.46
C LEU A 34 0.27 16.27 2.73
N ILE A 35 0.89 16.82 3.78
CA ILE A 35 0.11 17.22 4.99
C ILE A 35 -0.90 18.33 4.67
N GLY A 36 -0.72 19.08 3.58
CA GLY A 36 -1.65 20.11 3.11
C GLY A 36 -2.92 19.60 2.42
N LEU A 37 -3.03 18.31 2.09
CA LEU A 37 -4.21 17.71 1.49
C LEU A 37 -4.54 16.40 2.20
N THR A 38 -5.19 16.49 3.36
CA THR A 38 -5.97 15.39 3.93
C THR A 38 -7.12 15.04 2.99
N LYS A 39 -6.80 14.34 1.90
CA LYS A 39 -7.66 13.61 0.98
C LYS A 39 -7.47 12.12 1.26
N GLU A 40 -7.61 11.72 2.52
CA GLU A 40 -7.43 10.36 3.05
C GLU A 40 -8.30 9.26 2.36
N GLY A 41 -9.09 9.62 1.34
CA GLY A 41 -9.88 8.69 0.52
C GLY A 41 -9.47 8.52 -0.95
N LEU A 42 -8.65 9.40 -1.54
CA LEU A 42 -8.54 9.49 -3.00
C LEU A 42 -7.39 8.68 -3.62
N ALA A 43 -6.20 8.66 -3.00
CA ALA A 43 -5.05 7.94 -3.57
C ALA A 43 -5.15 6.41 -3.39
N SER A 44 -5.69 5.95 -2.25
CA SER A 44 -6.04 4.53 -2.09
C SER A 44 -7.19 4.12 -3.02
N GLY A 45 -8.14 5.04 -3.27
CA GLY A 45 -9.26 4.82 -4.18
C GLY A 45 -8.84 4.64 -5.64
N SER A 46 -7.92 5.46 -6.15
CA SER A 46 -7.46 5.36 -7.55
C SER A 46 -6.69 4.07 -7.83
N ALA A 47 -5.87 3.59 -6.89
CA ALA A 47 -5.14 2.34 -7.06
C ALA A 47 -6.05 1.10 -6.97
N LEU A 48 -7.09 1.14 -6.13
CA LEU A 48 -8.15 0.13 -6.08
C LEU A 48 -8.98 0.13 -7.38
N VAL A 49 -9.30 1.31 -7.92
CA VAL A 49 -10.02 1.46 -9.21
C VAL A 49 -9.19 0.97 -10.39
N ALA A 50 -7.88 1.25 -10.40
CA ALA A 50 -6.96 0.76 -11.43
C ALA A 50 -6.86 -0.78 -11.40
N ALA A 51 -6.78 -1.36 -10.20
CA ALA A 51 -6.75 -2.81 -10.03
C ALA A 51 -8.07 -3.49 -10.44
N LYS A 52 -9.21 -2.86 -10.16
CA LYS A 52 -10.54 -3.32 -10.61
C LYS A 52 -10.64 -3.40 -12.13
N SER A 53 -10.01 -2.43 -12.81
CA SER A 53 -10.07 -2.29 -14.27
C SER A 53 -9.00 -3.09 -14.99
N ASP A 54 -8.07 -3.73 -14.28
CA ASP A 54 -7.02 -4.54 -14.87
C ASP A 54 -7.51 -5.98 -15.11
N PRO A 55 -7.73 -6.39 -16.38
CA PRO A 55 -8.16 -7.75 -16.69
C PRO A 55 -7.10 -8.80 -16.32
N LYS A 56 -5.84 -8.40 -16.13
CA LYS A 56 -4.72 -9.24 -15.70
C LYS A 56 -4.58 -9.30 -14.18
N ALA A 57 -5.38 -8.55 -13.41
CA ALA A 57 -5.37 -8.63 -11.96
C ALA A 57 -5.70 -10.06 -11.51
N ASN A 58 -4.82 -10.60 -10.67
CA ASN A 58 -4.92 -11.95 -10.14
C ASN A 58 -6.08 -12.08 -9.14
N GLY A 59 -6.44 -13.33 -8.78
CA GLY A 59 -7.64 -13.60 -7.98
C GLY A 59 -7.60 -12.94 -6.60
N LEU A 60 -6.40 -12.88 -6.02
CA LEU A 60 -6.16 -12.23 -4.74
C LEU A 60 -6.41 -10.72 -4.77
N ILE A 61 -5.88 -10.01 -5.77
CA ILE A 61 -6.08 -8.56 -5.91
C ILE A 61 -7.57 -8.25 -6.07
N LYS A 62 -8.31 -9.03 -6.87
CA LYS A 62 -9.76 -8.86 -7.04
C LYS A 62 -10.52 -9.07 -5.73
N ALA A 63 -10.15 -10.07 -4.95
CA ALA A 63 -10.75 -10.32 -3.63
C ALA A 63 -10.48 -9.15 -2.65
N VAL A 64 -9.25 -8.64 -2.64
CA VAL A 64 -8.90 -7.46 -1.84
C VAL A 64 -9.73 -6.24 -2.25
N VAL A 65 -9.80 -5.94 -3.54
CA VAL A 65 -10.59 -4.81 -4.07
C VAL A 65 -12.06 -4.94 -3.69
N SER A 66 -12.66 -6.12 -3.85
CA SER A 66 -14.06 -6.37 -3.48
C SER A 66 -14.30 -6.14 -1.98
N ASP A 67 -13.38 -6.54 -1.11
CA ASP A 67 -13.52 -6.32 0.32
C ASP A 67 -13.39 -4.82 0.69
N PHE A 68 -12.53 -4.07 0.00
CA PHE A 68 -12.44 -2.62 0.16
C PHE A 68 -13.70 -1.86 -0.30
N GLU A 69 -14.58 -2.46 -1.11
CA GLU A 69 -15.88 -1.87 -1.46
C GLU A 69 -16.88 -1.97 -0.29
N THR A 70 -16.64 -2.87 0.66
CA THR A 70 -17.50 -3.05 1.84
C THR A 70 -17.12 -2.08 2.97
N SER A 71 -18.06 -1.81 3.89
CA SER A 71 -17.74 -1.10 5.15
C SER A 71 -16.75 -1.89 5.99
N ASP A 72 -16.92 -3.21 6.03
CA ASP A 72 -16.23 -4.09 6.96
C ASP A 72 -14.77 -4.28 6.56
N GLY A 73 -14.50 -4.53 5.27
CA GLY A 73 -13.12 -4.62 4.77
C GLY A 73 -12.35 -3.31 4.94
N ARG A 74 -13.00 -2.15 4.71
CA ARG A 74 -12.39 -0.84 5.00
C ARG A 74 -12.10 -0.64 6.49
N SER A 75 -13.02 -1.09 7.35
CA SER A 75 -12.86 -0.96 8.80
C SER A 75 -11.77 -1.89 9.33
N ALA A 76 -11.69 -3.11 8.83
CA ALA A 76 -10.62 -4.07 9.13
C ALA A 76 -9.25 -3.52 8.72
N ALA A 77 -9.12 -2.99 7.49
CA ALA A 77 -7.89 -2.38 7.02
C ALA A 77 -7.45 -1.21 7.91
N ARG A 78 -8.37 -0.28 8.22
CA ARG A 78 -8.10 0.86 9.11
C ARG A 78 -7.73 0.43 10.52
N SER A 79 -8.43 -0.54 11.08
CA SER A 79 -8.15 -1.08 12.41
C SER A 79 -6.75 -1.69 12.48
N THR A 80 -6.35 -2.46 11.46
CA THR A 80 -4.99 -3.00 11.36
C THR A 80 -3.96 -1.88 11.34
N VAL A 81 -4.16 -0.85 10.51
CA VAL A 81 -3.26 0.30 10.43
C VAL A 81 -3.17 1.04 11.77
N GLN A 82 -4.32 1.38 12.37
CA GLN A 82 -4.39 2.08 13.63
C GLN A 82 -3.71 1.29 14.76
N SER A 83 -3.98 -0.01 14.86
CA SER A 83 -3.38 -0.86 15.91
C SER A 83 -1.84 -0.92 15.85
N LYS A 84 -1.26 -0.77 14.64
CA LYS A 84 0.19 -0.84 14.42
C LYS A 84 0.87 0.51 14.51
N LEU A 85 0.20 1.60 14.13
CA LEU A 85 0.82 2.92 13.96
C LEU A 85 0.38 3.97 14.98
N ALA A 86 -0.73 3.77 15.70
CA ALA A 86 -1.21 4.77 16.67
C ALA A 86 -0.17 5.06 17.76
N GLY A 87 0.13 6.35 17.97
CA GLY A 87 1.09 6.81 18.97
C GLY A 87 2.56 6.52 18.65
N LYS A 88 2.89 6.19 17.39
CA LYS A 88 4.26 6.03 16.90
C LYS A 88 4.78 7.32 16.29
N GLU A 89 6.09 7.55 16.36
CA GLU A 89 6.73 8.63 15.60
C GLU A 89 6.90 8.26 14.13
N ALA A 90 7.00 9.24 13.23
CA ALA A 90 7.09 9.01 11.78
C ALA A 90 8.24 8.08 11.38
N SER A 91 9.39 8.18 12.07
CA SER A 91 10.56 7.33 11.86
C SER A 91 10.30 5.87 12.26
N GLU A 92 9.54 5.63 13.33
CA GLU A 92 9.12 4.29 13.76
C GLU A 92 8.06 3.71 12.81
N MET A 93 7.10 4.54 12.39
CA MET A 93 6.02 4.13 11.49
C MET A 93 6.57 3.55 10.19
N LYS A 94 7.60 4.17 9.59
CA LYS A 94 8.23 3.67 8.35
C LYS A 94 8.75 2.24 8.53
N GLY A 95 9.48 1.98 9.61
CA GLY A 95 9.99 0.64 9.91
C GLY A 95 8.86 -0.40 10.10
N ILE A 96 7.79 -0.01 10.82
CA ILE A 96 6.62 -0.87 11.04
C ILE A 96 5.89 -1.19 9.73
N ILE A 97 5.76 -0.20 8.85
CA ILE A 97 5.15 -0.37 7.53
C ILE A 97 5.96 -1.36 6.69
N LEU A 98 7.27 -1.14 6.54
CA LEU A 98 8.14 -2.04 5.77
C LEU A 98 8.10 -3.47 6.31
N ALA A 99 8.14 -3.64 7.63
CA ALA A 99 7.99 -4.94 8.26
C ALA A 99 6.63 -5.59 7.96
N THR A 100 5.54 -4.82 7.97
CA THR A 100 4.19 -5.31 7.68
C THR A 100 4.04 -5.70 6.20
N LEU A 101 4.64 -4.94 5.28
CA LEU A 101 4.69 -5.29 3.86
C LEU A 101 5.44 -6.62 3.64
N ALA A 102 6.59 -6.80 4.28
CA ALA A 102 7.37 -8.04 4.22
C ALA A 102 6.60 -9.24 4.81
N GLN A 103 5.94 -9.06 5.96
CA GLN A 103 5.11 -10.10 6.59
C GLN A 103 3.92 -10.50 5.71
N SER A 104 3.26 -9.52 5.09
CA SER A 104 2.13 -9.78 4.20
C SER A 104 2.58 -10.49 2.92
N ALA A 105 3.71 -10.08 2.36
CA ALA A 105 4.34 -10.77 1.24
C ALA A 105 4.67 -12.24 1.57
N ALA A 106 5.26 -12.51 2.74
CA ALA A 106 5.58 -13.88 3.18
C ALA A 106 4.33 -14.72 3.47
N LEU A 107 3.29 -14.10 4.01
CA LEU A 107 1.99 -14.74 4.23
C LEU A 107 1.37 -15.16 2.88
N VAL A 108 1.37 -14.26 1.90
CA VAL A 108 0.87 -14.53 0.55
C VAL A 108 1.76 -15.56 -0.17
N ASP A 109 3.09 -15.52 -0.02
CA ASP A 109 4.01 -16.54 -0.55
C ASP A 109 3.62 -17.94 -0.06
N THR A 110 3.17 -18.05 1.20
CA THR A 110 2.81 -19.33 1.82
C THR A 110 1.41 -19.80 1.42
N LYS A 111 0.41 -18.91 1.41
CA LYS A 111 -1.01 -19.27 1.22
C LYS A 111 -1.47 -19.19 -0.23
N ALA A 112 -0.77 -18.40 -1.04
CA ALA A 112 -1.14 -18.04 -2.41
C ALA A 112 0.10 -17.82 -3.29
N PRO A 113 1.02 -18.80 -3.40
CA PRO A 113 2.29 -18.64 -4.11
C PRO A 113 2.10 -18.14 -5.55
N ASP A 114 1.10 -18.67 -6.26
CA ASP A 114 0.78 -18.29 -7.65
C ASP A 114 0.35 -16.81 -7.80
N ASP A 115 -0.27 -16.23 -6.77
CA ASP A 115 -0.76 -14.86 -6.77
C ASP A 115 0.28 -13.88 -6.17
N THR A 116 1.37 -14.39 -5.58
CA THR A 116 2.25 -13.56 -4.76
C THR A 116 3.06 -12.55 -5.57
N ALA A 117 3.59 -12.95 -6.72
CA ALA A 117 4.34 -12.05 -7.59
C ALA A 117 3.48 -10.85 -8.03
N GLY A 118 2.23 -11.12 -8.41
CA GLY A 118 1.26 -10.07 -8.76
C GLY A 118 0.91 -9.16 -7.58
N PHE A 119 0.71 -9.74 -6.40
CA PHE A 119 0.40 -8.96 -5.19
C PHE A 119 1.55 -8.04 -4.76
N LYS A 120 2.79 -8.55 -4.74
CA LYS A 120 4.00 -7.74 -4.45
C LYS A 120 4.16 -6.60 -5.45
N GLY A 121 4.05 -6.89 -6.75
CA GLY A 121 4.10 -5.87 -7.80
C GLY A 121 3.00 -4.81 -7.62
N TRP A 122 1.80 -5.23 -7.23
CA TRP A 122 0.69 -4.31 -7.00
C TRP A 122 0.92 -3.37 -5.80
N LEU A 123 1.43 -3.87 -4.67
CA LEU A 123 1.80 -3.02 -3.52
C LEU A 123 2.86 -1.96 -3.88
N ARG A 124 3.86 -2.37 -4.68
CA ARG A 124 4.87 -1.45 -5.21
C ARG A 124 4.25 -0.38 -6.12
N GLN A 125 3.37 -0.78 -7.05
CA GLN A 125 2.67 0.16 -7.93
C GLN A 125 1.74 1.12 -7.19
N ILE A 126 1.11 0.70 -6.09
CA ILE A 126 0.32 1.60 -5.23
C ILE A 126 1.23 2.69 -4.67
N SER A 127 2.41 2.29 -4.18
CA SER A 127 3.40 3.21 -3.61
C SER A 127 3.91 4.21 -4.66
N GLU A 128 4.21 3.72 -5.87
CA GLU A 128 4.65 4.55 -7.01
C GLU A 128 3.59 5.58 -7.39
N ARG A 129 2.32 5.17 -7.53
CA ARG A 129 1.22 6.10 -7.82
C ARG A 129 1.04 7.19 -6.77
N VAL A 130 1.32 6.87 -5.49
CA VAL A 130 1.28 7.87 -4.42
C VAL A 130 2.44 8.85 -4.54
N ALA A 131 3.64 8.38 -4.88
CA ALA A 131 4.80 9.24 -5.13
C ALA A 131 4.58 10.18 -6.34
N ASP A 132 4.05 9.63 -7.43
CA ASP A 132 3.74 10.42 -8.63
C ASP A 132 2.68 11.49 -8.33
N ALA A 133 1.63 11.13 -7.58
CA ALA A 133 0.56 12.06 -7.20
C ALA A 133 1.04 13.15 -6.21
N SER A 134 2.02 12.85 -5.36
CA SER A 134 2.69 13.80 -4.47
C SER A 134 3.44 14.87 -5.28
N SER A 135 4.12 14.43 -6.35
CA SER A 135 4.97 15.27 -7.20
C SER A 135 4.19 16.26 -8.07
N GLU A 136 2.96 15.91 -8.46
CA GLU A 136 2.01 16.81 -9.13
C GLU A 136 1.43 17.89 -8.18
N GLY A 137 1.56 17.70 -6.87
CA GLY A 137 1.00 18.56 -5.81
C GLY A 137 1.89 19.72 -5.34
N GLY A 138 3.04 19.94 -5.97
CA GLY A 138 3.99 21.00 -5.61
C GLY A 138 3.31 22.38 -5.43
N PHE A 139 3.66 23.04 -4.31
CA PHE A 139 3.13 24.33 -3.83
C PHE A 139 2.68 25.26 -4.99
N LEU A 140 1.37 25.52 -5.10
CA LEU A 140 0.75 26.43 -6.07
C LEU A 140 0.91 26.08 -7.57
N GLY A 141 1.13 24.82 -7.94
CA GLY A 141 1.24 24.43 -9.36
C GLY A 141 2.55 24.88 -10.02
N PHE A 142 3.55 25.25 -9.22
CA PHE A 142 4.91 25.50 -9.67
C PHE A 142 5.75 24.24 -9.47
N GLY A 143 5.89 23.45 -10.54
CA GLY A 143 6.95 22.48 -10.80
C GLY A 143 7.61 21.82 -9.58
N GLY A 144 6.93 20.84 -8.98
CA GLY A 144 7.57 19.87 -8.10
C GLY A 144 8.53 18.96 -8.89
N VAL A 145 9.58 18.47 -8.23
CA VAL A 145 10.43 17.41 -8.78
C VAL A 145 9.58 16.15 -8.93
N GLN A 146 9.65 15.48 -10.10
CA GLN A 146 8.74 14.40 -10.50
C GLN A 146 8.66 13.20 -9.54
N VAL A 147 9.63 13.03 -8.63
CA VAL A 147 9.63 12.21 -7.40
C VAL A 147 10.84 12.67 -6.57
N SER A 148 10.70 12.94 -5.27
CA SER A 148 11.83 13.35 -4.42
C SER A 148 12.83 12.22 -4.17
N ASP A 149 14.07 12.53 -3.79
CA ASP A 149 15.08 11.50 -3.49
C ASP A 149 14.67 10.65 -2.26
N ALA A 150 13.93 11.23 -1.31
CA ALA A 150 13.38 10.53 -0.16
C ALA A 150 12.27 9.54 -0.55
N GLU A 151 11.41 9.93 -1.50
CA GLU A 151 10.36 9.07 -2.04
C GLU A 151 10.98 7.91 -2.85
N LYS A 152 11.99 8.17 -3.70
CA LYS A 152 12.73 7.12 -4.42
C LYS A 152 13.39 6.12 -3.48
N ALA A 153 14.09 6.60 -2.45
CA ALA A 153 14.71 5.73 -1.44
C ALA A 153 13.66 4.86 -0.74
N THR A 154 12.48 5.41 -0.46
CA THR A 154 11.38 4.67 0.17
C THR A 154 10.77 3.63 -0.77
N LEU A 155 10.61 3.94 -2.06
CA LEU A 155 10.19 2.95 -3.05
C LEU A 155 11.19 1.78 -3.11
N GLU A 156 12.50 2.06 -3.12
CA GLU A 156 13.53 1.01 -3.07
C GLU A 156 13.42 0.15 -1.80
N GLU A 157 13.21 0.75 -0.64
CA GLU A 157 12.99 0.03 0.62
C GLU A 157 11.75 -0.87 0.54
N ILE A 158 10.66 -0.40 -0.06
CA ILE A 158 9.44 -1.19 -0.31
C ILE A 158 9.76 -2.38 -1.23
N SER A 159 10.50 -2.17 -2.33
CA SER A 159 10.90 -3.29 -3.19
C SER A 159 11.77 -4.30 -2.48
N LYS A 160 12.72 -3.84 -1.65
CA LYS A 160 13.56 -4.72 -0.81
C LYS A 160 12.70 -5.52 0.17
N ALA A 161 11.75 -4.87 0.86
CA ALA A 161 10.83 -5.52 1.80
C ALA A 161 9.93 -6.57 1.11
N LEU A 162 9.48 -6.27 -0.11
CA LEU A 162 8.67 -7.17 -0.93
C LEU A 162 9.49 -8.22 -1.68
N LYS A 163 10.82 -8.17 -1.61
CA LYS A 163 11.76 -9.02 -2.36
C LYS A 163 11.52 -8.96 -3.87
N LEU A 164 11.16 -7.77 -4.37
CA LEU A 164 11.11 -7.48 -5.79
C LEU A 164 12.53 -7.19 -6.26
N THR A 165 13.03 -7.92 -7.25
CA THR A 165 14.27 -7.57 -7.93
C THR A 165 14.08 -6.27 -8.70
N ALA A 166 15.03 -5.34 -8.58
CA ALA A 166 15.10 -4.13 -9.38
C ALA A 166 15.24 -4.43 -10.87
#